data_AF-A0A8T4YTX7-F1
#
_entry.id   AF-A0A8T4YTX7-F1
#
_cell.length_a   1.000
_cell.length_b   1.000
_cell.length_c   1.000
_cell.angle_alpha   90.00
_cell.angle_beta   90.00
_cell.angle_gamma   90.00
#
_symmetry.space_group_name_H-M   'P 1'
#
loop_
_entity.id
_entity.type
_entity.pdbx_description
1 polymer ?
#
loop_
_entity_poly.entity_id
_entity_poly.type
_entity_poly.pdbx_seq_one_letter_code
_entity_poly.pdbx_strand_id
1 'polypeptide(L)'
;MKRVTLNALINIFTLAFFVTSATSGIILWLFLSFEDRPFQDYFRIYDEGAGPEHDFFGVPRRAWTDLHICSGLIFIMLVVSHDALHWRWYRNLPRILARRDRQQSVIEGLLSRSSPKPSGYSYSLQWRRGRHDCSEDC
;
A
#
# COMPACT_ATOMS: atom_id res chain seq x y z
N MET A 1 -16.10 27.35 -7.23
CA MET A 1 -14.72 26.91 -6.95
C MET A 1 -14.29 25.90 -8.02
N LYS A 2 -13.03 25.96 -8.48
CA LYS A 2 -12.54 25.11 -9.58
C LYS A 2 -12.56 23.64 -9.10
N ARG A 3 -13.13 22.72 -9.89
CA ARG A 3 -13.24 21.29 -9.54
C ARG A 3 -11.90 20.68 -9.08
N VAL A 4 -10.80 21.16 -9.65
CA VAL A 4 -9.42 20.79 -9.27
C VAL A 4 -9.11 21.09 -7.80
N THR A 5 -9.54 22.25 -7.29
CA THR A 5 -9.33 22.66 -5.90
C THR A 5 -10.10 21.78 -4.93
N LEU A 6 -11.34 21.41 -5.28
CA LEU A 6 -12.14 20.48 -4.47
C LEU A 6 -11.51 19.10 -4.40
N ASN A 7 -11.00 18.59 -5.52
CA ASN A 7 -10.33 17.29 -5.58
C ASN A 7 -9.05 17.27 -4.73
N ALA A 8 -8.23 18.33 -4.83
CA ALA A 8 -7.03 18.47 -4.03
C ALA A 8 -7.36 18.53 -2.52
N LEU A 9 -8.40 19.28 -2.17
CA LEU A 9 -8.87 19.42 -0.80
C LEU A 9 -9.35 18.08 -0.22
N ILE A 10 -10.19 17.33 -0.94
CA ILE A 10 -10.66 16.00 -0.51
C ILE A 10 -9.45 15.07 -0.28
N ASN A 11 -8.49 15.03 -1.21
CA ASN A 11 -7.29 14.20 -1.05
C ASN A 11 -6.47 14.56 0.20
N ILE A 12 -6.27 15.86 0.46
CA ILE A 12 -5.53 16.34 1.62
C ILE A 12 -6.24 15.92 2.91
N PHE A 13 -7.57 16.08 2.97
CA PHE A 13 -8.35 15.63 4.12
C PHE A 13 -8.27 14.12 4.30
N THR A 14 -8.46 13.32 3.24
CA THR A 14 -8.33 11.86 3.31
C THR A 14 -6.96 11.44 3.85
N LEU A 15 -5.87 12.09 3.41
CA LEU A 15 -4.51 11.83 3.91
C LEU A 15 -4.35 12.20 5.39
N ALA A 16 -4.87 13.35 5.81
CA ALA A 16 -4.79 13.78 7.19
C ALA A 16 -5.53 12.81 8.14
N PHE A 17 -6.76 12.41 7.78
CA PHE A 17 -7.54 11.45 8.56
C PHE A 17 -6.92 10.05 8.55
N PHE A 18 -6.29 9.63 7.45
CA PHE A 18 -5.50 8.41 7.40
C PHE A 18 -4.37 8.42 8.43
N VAL A 19 -3.55 9.48 8.46
CA VAL A 19 -2.42 9.59 9.39
C VAL A 19 -2.92 9.57 10.83
N THR A 20 -3.99 10.30 11.16
CA THR A 20 -4.58 10.31 12.50
C THR A 20 -5.11 8.92 12.91
N SER A 21 -5.84 8.24 12.02
CA SER A 21 -6.39 6.91 12.28
C SER A 21 -5.28 5.85 12.40
N ALA A 22 -4.27 5.90 11.54
CA ALA A 22 -3.11 5.01 11.59
C ALA A 22 -2.29 5.23 12.87
N THR A 23 -2.04 6.49 13.24
CA THR A 23 -1.26 6.81 14.45
C THR A 23 -1.99 6.38 15.72
N SER A 24 -3.30 6.67 15.82
CA SER A 24 -4.10 6.21 16.96
C SER A 24 -4.20 4.69 17.04
N GLY A 25 -4.31 4.01 15.89
CA GLY A 25 -4.30 2.54 15.82
C GLY A 25 -2.95 1.95 16.23
N ILE A 26 -1.83 2.55 15.79
CA ILE A 26 -0.48 2.16 16.19
C ILE A 26 -0.28 2.39 17.69
N ILE A 27 -0.79 3.48 18.26
CA ILE A 27 -0.69 3.74 19.70
C ILE A 27 -1.48 2.69 20.49
N LEU A 28 -2.71 2.41 20.07
CA LEU A 28 -3.53 1.34 20.66
C LEU A 28 -2.83 -0.02 20.54
N TRP A 29 -2.19 -0.27 19.41
CA TRP A 29 -1.48 -1.53 19.14
C TRP A 29 -0.16 -1.67 19.92
N LEU A 30 0.64 -0.61 20.06
CA LEU A 30 1.96 -0.69 20.70
C LEU A 30 1.91 -0.52 22.22
N PHE A 31 1.10 0.43 22.70
CA PHE A 31 1.13 0.85 24.10
C PHE A 31 -0.03 0.28 24.92
N LEU A 32 -1.12 -0.10 24.25
CA LEU A 32 -2.38 -0.50 24.89
C LEU A 32 -2.84 -1.89 24.45
N SER A 33 -1.98 -2.66 23.76
CA SER A 33 -2.21 -4.08 23.44
C SER A 33 -1.44 -4.98 24.40
N PHE A 34 -2.02 -5.10 25.59
CA PHE A 34 -1.77 -6.22 26.48
C PHE A 34 -3.14 -6.53 27.09
N GLU A 35 -3.90 -7.38 26.40
CA GLU A 35 -4.67 -8.49 26.96
C GLU A 35 -5.56 -9.05 25.83
N ASP A 36 -5.51 -10.36 25.64
CA ASP A 36 -6.05 -11.08 24.51
C ASP A 36 -7.60 -11.09 24.42
N ARG A 37 -8.13 -10.51 23.32
CA ARG A 37 -9.32 -10.95 22.53
C ARG A 37 -10.71 -10.95 23.23
N PRO A 38 -11.82 -11.31 22.55
CA PRO A 38 -12.26 -11.04 21.17
C PRO A 38 -13.71 -10.47 21.16
N PHE A 39 -13.99 -9.33 20.54
CA PHE A 39 -15.34 -8.98 20.01
C PHE A 39 -16.58 -9.05 20.96
N GLN A 40 -16.44 -9.43 22.24
CA GLN A 40 -17.54 -9.86 23.12
C GLN A 40 -17.82 -8.89 24.27
N ASP A 41 -17.10 -7.78 24.38
CA ASP A 41 -17.33 -6.75 25.41
C ASP A 41 -17.88 -5.43 24.88
N TYR A 42 -18.11 -5.30 23.57
CA TYR A 42 -18.68 -4.05 23.02
C TYR A 42 -20.11 -3.77 23.54
N PHE A 43 -20.79 -4.78 24.10
CA PHE A 43 -22.10 -4.62 24.71
C PHE A 43 -22.08 -4.55 26.26
N ARG A 44 -20.92 -4.71 26.92
CA ARG A 44 -20.83 -4.79 28.39
C ARG A 44 -20.36 -3.50 29.07
N ILE A 45 -19.73 -2.58 28.35
CA ILE A 45 -19.10 -1.36 28.94
C ILE A 45 -20.00 -0.12 28.84
N TYR A 46 -21.27 -0.27 29.20
CA TYR A 46 -22.04 0.88 29.69
C TYR A 46 -22.24 0.85 31.21
N ASP A 47 -21.89 -0.25 31.88
CA ASP A 47 -22.37 -0.46 33.25
C ASP A 47 -21.30 -0.48 34.35
N GLU A 48 -20.11 -1.06 34.18
CA GLU A 48 -19.25 -1.26 35.36
C GLU A 48 -17.77 -0.93 35.09
N GLY A 49 -17.26 0.04 35.85
CA GLY A 49 -15.87 0.48 35.83
C GLY A 49 -14.88 -0.56 36.37
N ALA A 50 -13.59 -0.22 36.23
CA ALA A 50 -12.42 -0.92 36.75
C ALA A 50 -11.85 -2.05 35.86
N GLY A 51 -11.13 -1.66 34.81
CA GLY A 51 -9.93 -2.35 34.34
C GLY A 51 -8.69 -1.47 34.61
N PRO A 52 -7.46 -2.02 34.64
CA PRO A 52 -6.25 -1.24 34.95
C PRO A 52 -6.13 -0.05 33.99
N GLU A 53 -6.19 1.17 34.54
CA GLU A 53 -6.09 2.41 33.76
C GLU A 53 -4.64 2.57 33.28
N HIS A 54 -4.31 1.92 32.18
CA HIS A 54 -3.10 2.23 31.45
C HIS A 54 -3.30 3.55 30.71
N ASP A 55 -2.91 4.62 31.39
CA ASP A 55 -2.92 5.96 30.84
C ASP A 55 -1.70 6.17 29.94
N PHE A 56 -1.95 6.60 28.71
CA PHE A 56 -0.89 7.04 27.80
C PHE A 56 -1.01 8.56 27.66
N PHE A 57 0.01 9.29 28.09
CA PHE A 57 0.02 10.77 28.20
C PHE A 57 -1.07 11.36 29.12
N GLY A 58 -1.50 10.62 30.16
CA GLY A 58 -2.58 11.07 31.04
C GLY A 58 -3.96 11.09 30.37
N VAL A 59 -4.08 10.42 29.22
CA VAL A 59 -5.33 10.22 28.50
C VAL A 59 -5.72 8.74 28.64
N PRO A 60 -6.96 8.44 29.10
CA PRO A 60 -7.38 7.08 29.33
C PRO A 60 -7.52 6.31 28.01
N ARG A 61 -7.29 4.98 28.05
CA ARG A 61 -7.44 4.07 26.90
C ARG A 61 -8.77 4.24 26.15
N ARG A 62 -9.86 4.51 26.89
CA ARG A 62 -11.19 4.73 26.32
C ARG A 62 -11.20 5.91 25.36
N ALA A 63 -10.60 7.04 25.74
CA ALA A 63 -10.52 8.22 24.88
C ALA A 63 -9.69 7.97 23.61
N TRP A 64 -8.60 7.21 23.71
CA TRP A 64 -7.82 6.78 22.55
C TRP A 64 -8.62 5.85 21.62
N THR A 65 -9.42 4.95 22.20
CA THR A 65 -10.31 4.04 21.45
C THR A 65 -11.40 4.83 20.71
N ASP A 66 -12.07 5.76 21.40
CA ASP A 66 -13.12 6.59 20.82
C ASP A 66 -12.56 7.46 19.68
N LEU A 67 -11.38 8.07 19.87
CA LEU A 67 -10.69 8.84 18.83
C LEU A 67 -10.36 7.98 17.62
N HIS A 68 -9.88 6.75 17.83
CA HIS A 68 -9.56 5.82 16.74
C HIS A 68 -10.81 5.41 15.96
N ILE A 69 -11.91 5.06 16.64
CA ILE A 69 -13.17 4.67 15.99
C ILE A 69 -13.76 5.85 15.22
N CYS A 70 -13.86 7.03 15.83
CA CYS A 70 -14.41 8.21 15.17
C CYS A 70 -13.56 8.64 13.96
N SER A 71 -12.23 8.67 14.10
CA SER A 71 -11.34 9.00 12.98
C SER A 71 -11.37 7.96 11.87
N GLY A 72 -11.49 6.67 12.22
CA GLY A 72 -11.65 5.57 11.27
C GLY A 72 -12.95 5.66 10.47
N LEU A 73 -14.08 5.97 11.12
CA LEU A 73 -15.37 6.16 10.44
C LEU A 73 -15.33 7.33 9.45
N ILE A 74 -14.78 8.48 9.87
CA ILE A 74 -14.60 9.63 8.99
C ILE A 74 -13.65 9.29 7.83
N PHE A 75 -12.57 8.57 8.12
CA PHE A 75 -11.62 8.12 7.10
C PHE A 75 -12.28 7.22 6.05
N ILE A 76 -13.12 6.26 6.45
CA ILE A 76 -13.86 5.40 5.51
C ILE A 76 -14.76 6.26 4.60
N MET A 77 -15.51 7.21 5.15
CA MET A 77 -16.36 8.11 4.34
C MET A 77 -15.53 8.95 3.35
N LEU A 78 -14.36 9.42 3.77
CA LEU A 78 -13.44 10.18 2.92
C LEU A 78 -12.79 9.32 1.84
N VAL A 79 -12.46 8.06 2.11
CA VAL A 79 -11.95 7.10 1.12
C VAL A 79 -13.00 6.79 0.06
N VAL A 80 -14.24 6.50 0.47
CA VAL A 80 -15.34 6.28 -0.48
C VAL A 80 -15.57 7.51 -1.35
N SER A 81 -15.55 8.70 -0.76
CA SER A 81 -15.68 9.97 -1.48
C SER A 81 -14.52 10.20 -2.45
N HIS A 82 -13.29 9.88 -2.03
CA HIS A 82 -12.08 9.96 -2.84
C HIS A 82 -12.17 9.01 -4.05
N ASP A 83 -12.52 7.75 -3.84
CA ASP A 83 -12.65 6.75 -4.91
C ASP A 83 -13.76 7.13 -5.90
N ALA A 84 -14.88 7.66 -5.43
CA ALA A 84 -15.95 8.17 -6.30
C ALA A 84 -15.46 9.33 -7.18
N LEU A 85 -14.60 10.20 -6.65
CA LEU A 85 -14.00 11.32 -7.38
C LEU A 85 -12.99 10.84 -8.44
N HIS A 86 -12.18 9.84 -8.09
CA HIS A 86 -11.16 9.25 -8.97
C HIS A 86 -11.68 8.12 -9.85
N TRP A 87 -12.96 7.76 -9.74
CA TRP A 87 -13.62 6.71 -10.53
C TRP A 87 -13.41 6.87 -12.04
N ARG A 88 -13.39 8.11 -12.53
CA ARG A 88 -13.13 8.40 -13.94
C ARG A 88 -11.69 8.09 -14.34
N TRP A 89 -10.72 8.23 -13.44
CA TRP A 89 -9.34 7.82 -13.67
C TRP A 89 -9.21 6.29 -13.67
N TYR A 90 -9.82 5.59 -12.71
CA TYR A 90 -9.83 4.11 -12.68
C TYR A 90 -10.35 3.50 -13.99
N ARG A 91 -11.41 4.06 -14.58
CA ARG A 91 -11.93 3.61 -15.89
C ARG A 91 -10.97 3.87 -17.06
N ASN A 92 -10.06 4.83 -16.94
CA ASN A 92 -9.09 5.16 -17.99
C ASN A 92 -7.74 4.46 -17.80
N LEU A 93 -7.43 3.97 -16.60
CA LEU A 93 -6.25 3.21 -16.24
C LEU A 93 -5.96 2.03 -17.20
N PRO A 94 -6.92 1.14 -17.55
CA PRO A 94 -6.66 0.06 -18.49
C PRO A 94 -6.31 0.57 -19.90
N ARG A 95 -6.86 1.73 -20.32
CA ARG A 95 -6.49 2.34 -21.60
C ARG A 95 -5.08 2.91 -21.59
N ILE A 96 -4.62 3.43 -20.45
CA ILE A 96 -3.28 3.99 -20.29
C ILE A 96 -2.25 2.85 -20.25
N LEU A 97 -2.52 1.78 -19.51
CA LEU A 97 -1.65 0.60 -19.46
C LEU A 97 -1.55 -0.08 -20.84
N ALA A 98 -2.67 -0.28 -21.54
CA ALA A 98 -2.66 -0.85 -22.89
C ALA A 98 -1.90 0.00 -23.92
N ARG A 99 -1.82 1.32 -23.73
CA ARG A 99 -1.00 2.21 -24.58
C ARG A 99 0.50 2.05 -24.28
N ARG A 100 0.86 1.81 -23.02
CA ARG A 100 2.25 1.62 -22.60
C ARG A 100 2.85 0.34 -23.19
N ASP A 101 2.10 -0.77 -23.16
CA ASP A 101 2.55 -2.06 -23.72
C ASP A 101 2.78 -1.99 -25.24
N ARG A 102 1.89 -1.27 -25.95
CA ARG A 102 2.05 -1.03 -27.39
C ARG A 102 3.27 -0.16 -27.71
N GLN A 103 3.61 0.82 -26.87
CA GLN A 103 4.81 1.62 -27.10
C GLN A 103 6.09 0.83 -26.81
N GLN A 104 6.09 0.00 -25.79
CA GLN A 104 7.26 -0.80 -25.42
C GLN A 104 7.61 -1.83 -26.51
N SER A 105 6.63 -2.52 -27.06
CA SER A 105 6.83 -3.43 -28.20
C SER A 105 7.33 -2.73 -29.47
N VAL A 106 6.88 -1.49 -29.73
CA VAL A 106 7.41 -0.69 -30.85
C VAL A 106 8.86 -0.28 -30.60
N ILE A 107 9.20 0.17 -29.40
CA ILE A 107 10.58 0.57 -29.05
C ILE A 107 11.51 -0.63 -29.11
N GLU A 108 11.13 -1.79 -28.57
CA GLU A 108 11.92 -3.02 -28.66
C GLU A 108 12.08 -3.47 -30.13
N GLY A 109 11.04 -3.35 -30.94
CA GLY A 109 11.12 -3.60 -32.38
C GLY A 109 12.08 -2.64 -33.11
N LEU A 110 12.12 -1.37 -32.73
CA LEU A 110 13.05 -0.38 -33.28
C LEU A 110 14.49 -0.64 -32.85
N LEU A 111 14.71 -0.96 -31.57
CA LEU A 111 16.03 -1.29 -31.02
C LEU A 111 16.60 -2.59 -31.63
N SER A 112 15.75 -3.58 -31.88
CA SER A 112 16.13 -4.80 -32.59
C SER A 112 16.57 -4.51 -34.04
N ARG A 113 15.90 -3.57 -34.73
CA ARG A 113 16.22 -3.18 -36.11
C ARG A 113 17.45 -2.30 -36.23
N SER A 114 17.72 -1.44 -35.25
CA SER A 114 18.89 -0.56 -35.25
C SER A 114 20.16 -1.25 -34.78
N SER A 115 20.05 -2.45 -34.20
CA SER A 115 21.24 -3.22 -33.82
C SER A 115 22.02 -3.57 -35.09
N PRO A 116 23.24 -3.05 -35.26
CA PRO A 116 24.09 -3.43 -36.39
C PRO A 116 24.24 -4.95 -36.35
N LYS A 117 23.98 -5.64 -37.47
CA LYS A 117 24.44 -7.03 -37.60
C LYS A 117 25.91 -7.03 -37.18
N PRO A 118 26.32 -7.81 -36.17
CA PRO A 118 27.73 -7.91 -35.84
C PRO A 118 28.43 -8.30 -37.13
N SER A 119 29.20 -7.38 -37.71
CA SER A 119 30.06 -7.67 -38.85
C SER A 119 30.95 -8.79 -38.37
N GLY A 120 30.88 -9.93 -39.05
CA GLY A 120 31.40 -11.22 -38.59
C GLY A 120 32.90 -11.26 -38.32
N TYR A 121 33.34 -10.63 -37.25
CA TYR A 121 34.48 -11.09 -36.49
C TYR A 121 33.96 -12.09 -35.48
N SER A 122 33.79 -13.30 -36.01
CA SER A 122 33.70 -14.53 -35.25
C SER A 122 34.99 -14.66 -34.42
N TYR A 123 35.00 -14.06 -33.23
CA TYR A 123 35.83 -14.59 -32.16
C TYR A 123 35.18 -15.90 -31.75
N SER A 124 35.57 -16.97 -32.45
CA SER A 124 35.43 -18.32 -31.96
C SER A 124 36.20 -18.41 -30.65
N LEU A 125 35.58 -18.00 -29.55
CA LEU A 125 35.95 -18.46 -28.22
C LEU A 125 35.53 -19.92 -28.14
N GLN A 126 36.38 -20.71 -28.77
CA GLN A 126 36.52 -22.13 -28.65
C GLN A 126 36.86 -22.44 -27.19
N TRP A 127 35.86 -22.37 -26.31
CA TRP A 127 35.91 -23.00 -25.00
C TRP A 127 35.78 -24.51 -25.19
N ARG A 128 36.87 -25.08 -25.71
CA ARG A 128 37.10 -26.50 -25.81
C ARG A 128 37.63 -26.96 -24.45
N ARG A 129 36.86 -27.83 -23.82
CA ARG A 129 37.30 -28.86 -22.86
C ARG A 129 37.78 -28.39 -21.49
N GLY A 130 36.89 -28.60 -20.51
CA GLY A 130 37.22 -28.95 -19.14
C GLY A 130 36.13 -29.87 -18.59
N ARG A 131 36.02 -31.07 -19.17
CA ARG A 131 35.22 -32.17 -18.62
C ARG A 131 35.89 -32.57 -17.30
N HIS A 132 35.25 -32.29 -16.17
CA HIS A 132 35.46 -33.05 -14.96
C HIS A 132 34.13 -33.64 -14.56
N ASP A 133 33.98 -34.91 -14.94
CA ASP A 133 33.16 -35.88 -14.24
C ASP A 133 33.52 -35.82 -12.74
N CYS A 134 32.53 -35.56 -11.90
CA CYS A 134 32.46 -36.11 -10.55
C CYS A 134 31.05 -36.69 -10.41
N SER A 135 30.95 -37.93 -10.88
CA SER A 135 30.11 -38.95 -10.28
C SER A 135 30.52 -39.15 -8.82
N GLU A 136 29.62 -39.79 -8.07
CA GLU A 136 29.82 -40.50 -6.79
C GLU A 136 29.36 -39.75 -5.53
N ASP A 137 28.14 -40.13 -5.12
CA ASP A 137 27.78 -40.60 -3.79
C ASP A 137 27.83 -39.62 -2.59
N CYS A 138 26.63 -39.16 -2.20
CA CYS A 138 26.03 -39.38 -0.87
C CYS A 138 24.62 -38.76 -0.77
#